data_AF-A0A7X5DWS9-F1
#
_entry.id   AF-A0A7X5DWS9-F1
#
_cell.length_a   1.000
_cell.length_b   1.000
_cell.length_c   1.000
_cell.angle_alpha   90.00
_cell.angle_beta   90.00
_cell.angle_gamma   90.00
#
_symmetry.space_group_name_H-M   'P 1'
#
loop_
_entity.id
_entity.type
_entity.pdbx_description
1 polymer ?
#
loop_
_entity_poly.entity_id
_entity_poly.type
_entity_poly.pdbx_seq_one_letter_code
_entity_poly.pdbx_strand_id
1 'polypeptide(L)'
;MRKTYIYEYNFNFKQEFSIYNNIGKNNAMHKNYSEWVSYVQEKYGLQKYTKTSLINFLHYLIGLRNSIEIKKDSWTNGLLPLISVFLSIITTLIFSLLNIMHSFNITITSIYAGNVQEQFYDENFYADLLSETLSSDMGVYCLGVILLALLGIIIFSNITNKISLNKQKYYFYCDYIEIINKILD
;
A
#
# COMPACT_ATOMS: atom_id res chain seq x y z
N MET A 1 -18.70 23.20 4.93
CA MET A 1 -19.83 22.67 4.12
C MET A 1 -19.30 22.14 2.80
N ARG A 2 -19.36 20.82 2.55
CA ARG A 2 -19.11 20.26 1.21
C ARG A 2 -20.31 20.64 0.35
N LYS A 3 -20.11 21.55 -0.62
CA LYS A 3 -21.10 21.79 -1.67
C LYS A 3 -21.28 20.47 -2.43
N THR A 4 -22.38 19.76 -2.18
CA THR A 4 -22.88 18.72 -3.06
C THR A 4 -23.36 19.42 -4.32
N TYR A 5 -22.46 19.57 -5.29
CA TYR A 5 -22.87 19.83 -6.66
C TYR A 5 -23.73 18.64 -7.06
N ILE A 6 -25.05 18.84 -7.13
CA ILE A 6 -25.90 18.00 -7.96
C ILE A 6 -25.39 18.26 -9.37
N TYR A 7 -24.41 17.46 -9.80
CA TYR A 7 -23.74 17.67 -11.06
C TYR A 7 -24.81 17.62 -12.15
N GLU A 8 -24.89 18.67 -12.98
CA GLU A 8 -25.83 18.82 -14.11
C GLU A 8 -25.87 17.58 -15.03
N TYR A 9 -24.87 16.71 -14.92
CA TYR A 9 -24.61 15.54 -15.73
C TYR A 9 -25.11 14.21 -15.13
N ASN A 10 -25.91 14.24 -14.04
CA ASN A 10 -26.44 13.04 -13.36
C ASN A 10 -25.36 11.96 -13.12
N PHE A 11 -24.17 12.41 -12.71
CA PHE A 11 -22.99 11.57 -12.54
C PHE A 11 -22.73 11.33 -11.05
N ASN A 12 -22.87 10.08 -10.63
CA ASN A 12 -22.56 9.65 -9.27
C ASN A 12 -21.36 8.72 -9.27
N PHE A 13 -20.18 9.26 -8.95
CA PHE A 13 -18.93 8.50 -8.96
C PHE A 13 -19.03 7.16 -8.20
N LYS A 14 -19.67 7.12 -7.02
CA LYS A 14 -19.73 5.89 -6.22
C LYS A 14 -20.50 4.78 -6.94
N GLN A 15 -21.60 5.14 -7.60
CA GLN A 15 -22.43 4.21 -8.36
C GLN A 15 -21.71 3.79 -9.65
N GLU A 16 -21.26 4.75 -10.45
CA GLU A 16 -20.60 4.49 -11.74
C GLU A 16 -19.32 3.67 -11.58
N PHE A 17 -18.50 3.99 -10.58
CA PHE A 17 -17.27 3.25 -10.31
C PHE A 17 -17.55 1.84 -9.82
N SER A 18 -18.65 1.64 -9.07
CA SER A 18 -19.09 0.30 -8.66
C SER A 18 -19.58 -0.53 -9.85
N ILE A 19 -20.27 0.09 -10.80
CA ILE A 19 -20.69 -0.59 -12.04
C ILE A 19 -19.44 -0.99 -12.84
N TYR A 20 -18.53 -0.05 -13.07
CA TYR A 20 -17.29 -0.27 -13.82
C TYR A 20 -16.42 -1.39 -13.22
N ASN A 21 -16.18 -1.37 -11.91
CA ASN A 21 -15.35 -2.39 -11.25
C ASN A 21 -15.96 -3.78 -11.21
N ASN A 22 -17.24 -3.91 -11.53
CA ASN A 22 -17.96 -5.18 -11.51
C ASN A 22 -18.22 -5.74 -12.92
N ILE A 23 -17.79 -5.06 -13.99
CA ILE A 23 -17.92 -5.57 -15.36
C ILE A 23 -17.37 -7.00 -15.46
N GLY A 24 -18.16 -7.91 -16.03
CA GLY A 24 -17.76 -9.31 -16.24
C GLY A 24 -17.76 -10.21 -15.00
N LYS A 25 -18.17 -9.72 -13.83
CA LYS A 25 -18.37 -10.57 -12.64
C LYS A 25 -19.73 -11.27 -12.65
N ASN A 26 -19.87 -12.32 -11.85
CA ASN A 26 -21.17 -12.96 -11.60
C ASN A 26 -22.14 -11.91 -11.02
N ASN A 27 -23.31 -11.75 -11.64
CA ASN A 27 -24.34 -10.72 -11.33
C ASN A 27 -23.97 -9.27 -11.68
N ALA A 28 -22.99 -9.05 -12.56
CA ALA A 28 -22.69 -7.71 -13.06
C ALA A 28 -23.85 -7.11 -13.86
N MET A 29 -24.05 -5.79 -13.74
CA MET A 29 -25.01 -5.04 -14.56
C MET A 29 -24.64 -5.08 -16.05
N HIS A 30 -23.35 -5.17 -16.36
CA HIS A 30 -22.82 -5.34 -17.72
C HIS A 30 -21.89 -6.54 -17.77
N LYS A 31 -22.13 -7.46 -18.71
CA LYS A 31 -21.39 -8.71 -18.84
C LYS A 31 -19.99 -8.51 -19.43
N ASN A 32 -19.79 -7.44 -20.19
CA ASN A 32 -18.51 -7.13 -20.81
C ASN A 32 -18.32 -5.61 -20.94
N TYR A 33 -17.10 -5.20 -21.31
CA TYR A 33 -16.73 -3.79 -21.44
C TYR A 33 -17.53 -3.08 -22.55
N SER A 34 -17.84 -3.75 -23.65
CA SER A 34 -18.61 -3.17 -24.75
C SER A 34 -20.03 -2.78 -24.32
N GLU A 35 -20.70 -3.64 -23.55
CA GLU A 35 -22.04 -3.34 -23.00
C GLU A 35 -22.00 -2.12 -22.08
N TRP A 36 -20.94 -1.98 -21.27
CA TRP A 36 -20.77 -0.81 -20.43
C TRP A 36 -20.50 0.47 -21.24
N VAL A 37 -19.69 0.40 -22.30
CA VAL A 37 -19.47 1.53 -23.21
C VAL A 37 -20.78 1.99 -23.84
N SER A 38 -21.60 1.07 -24.34
CA SER A 38 -22.92 1.37 -24.90
C SER A 38 -23.84 2.04 -23.87
N TYR A 39 -23.84 1.56 -22.62
CA TYR A 39 -24.57 2.21 -21.53
C TYR A 39 -24.16 3.67 -21.31
N VAL A 40 -22.85 3.95 -21.26
CA VAL A 40 -22.35 5.33 -21.09
C VAL A 40 -22.73 6.18 -22.31
N GLN A 41 -22.63 5.64 -23.52
CA GLN A 41 -23.05 6.32 -24.75
C GLN A 41 -24.55 6.63 -24.78
N GLU A 42 -25.42 5.72 -24.35
CA GLU A 42 -26.86 5.96 -24.26
C GLU A 42 -27.23 6.98 -23.16
N LYS A 43 -26.44 7.00 -22.08
CA LYS A 43 -26.64 7.93 -20.96
C LYS A 43 -26.31 9.36 -21.35
N TYR A 44 -25.20 9.59 -22.03
CA TYR A 44 -24.67 10.93 -22.35
C TYR A 44 -24.87 11.37 -23.80
N GLY A 45 -25.14 10.43 -24.71
CA GLY A 45 -25.42 10.68 -26.12
C GLY A 45 -26.90 10.97 -26.40
N LEU A 46 -27.29 10.81 -27.68
CA LEU A 46 -28.67 11.00 -28.17
C LEU A 46 -29.25 12.42 -27.92
N GLN A 47 -28.43 13.46 -28.06
CA GLN A 47 -28.83 14.87 -27.90
C GLN A 47 -29.46 15.21 -26.53
N LYS A 48 -29.33 14.35 -25.51
CA LYS A 48 -29.81 14.62 -24.13
C LYS A 48 -29.13 15.82 -23.50
N TYR A 49 -27.89 16.10 -23.91
CA TYR A 49 -27.08 17.19 -23.41
C TYR A 49 -26.61 18.07 -24.56
N THR A 50 -26.49 19.38 -24.30
CA THR A 50 -25.90 20.30 -25.27
C THR A 50 -24.40 20.04 -25.42
N LYS A 51 -23.82 20.40 -26.57
CA LYS A 51 -22.37 20.31 -26.80
C LYS A 51 -21.57 21.02 -25.71
N THR A 52 -22.00 22.21 -25.31
CA THR A 52 -21.37 23.00 -24.24
C THR A 52 -21.43 22.27 -22.89
N SER A 53 -22.57 21.66 -22.55
CA SER A 53 -22.70 20.86 -21.31
C SER A 53 -21.76 19.66 -21.31
N LEU A 54 -21.62 18.95 -22.43
CA LEU A 54 -20.73 17.81 -22.56
C LEU A 54 -19.25 18.21 -22.49
N ILE A 55 -18.86 19.36 -23.07
CA ILE A 55 -17.50 19.92 -22.93
C ILE A 55 -17.20 20.25 -21.46
N ASN A 56 -18.14 20.88 -20.75
CA ASN A 56 -17.97 21.16 -19.32
C ASN A 56 -17.84 19.87 -18.49
N PHE A 57 -18.62 18.84 -18.82
CA PHE A 57 -18.50 17.53 -18.18
C PHE A 57 -17.15 16.87 -18.46
N LEU A 58 -16.64 16.95 -19.68
CA LEU A 58 -15.31 16.48 -20.06
C LEU A 58 -14.22 17.17 -19.23
N HIS A 59 -14.28 18.50 -19.10
CA HIS A 59 -13.34 19.25 -18.26
C HIS A 59 -13.42 18.84 -16.79
N TYR A 60 -14.62 18.58 -16.27
CA TYR A 60 -14.82 18.06 -14.93
C TYR A 60 -14.13 16.70 -14.74
N LEU A 61 -14.32 15.76 -15.66
CA LEU A 61 -13.67 14.44 -15.62
C LEU A 61 -12.13 14.54 -15.71
N ILE A 62 -11.61 15.41 -16.58
CA ILE A 62 -10.17 15.69 -16.69
C ILE A 62 -9.62 16.22 -15.37
N GLY A 63 -10.32 17.16 -14.72
CA GLY A 63 -9.94 17.68 -13.41
C GLY A 63 -9.85 16.59 -12.35
N LEU A 64 -10.82 15.67 -12.32
CA LEU A 64 -10.80 14.52 -11.41
C LEU A 64 -9.64 13.57 -11.70
N ARG A 65 -9.40 13.21 -12.96
CA ARG A 65 -8.28 12.36 -13.39
C ARG A 65 -6.94 12.97 -12.97
N ASN A 66 -6.72 14.24 -13.29
CA ASN A 66 -5.48 14.95 -12.96
C ASN A 66 -5.27 15.02 -11.43
N SER A 67 -6.34 15.19 -10.65
CA SER A 67 -6.24 15.17 -9.17
C SER A 67 -5.73 13.83 -8.61
N ILE A 68 -5.99 12.73 -9.31
CA ILE A 68 -5.48 11.40 -8.93
C ILE A 68 -4.02 11.24 -9.35
N GLU A 69 -3.66 11.74 -10.53
CA GLU A 69 -2.29 11.73 -11.05
C GLU A 69 -1.34 12.54 -10.17
N ILE A 70 -1.71 13.76 -9.78
CA ILE A 70 -0.93 14.58 -8.83
C ILE A 70 -0.72 13.85 -7.50
N LYS A 71 -1.77 13.17 -7.00
CA LYS A 71 -1.64 12.36 -5.78
C LYS A 71 -0.66 11.22 -5.99
N LYS A 72 -0.76 10.48 -7.10
CA LYS A 72 0.13 9.37 -7.45
C LYS A 72 1.60 9.82 -7.42
N ASP A 73 1.92 10.98 -8.01
CA ASP A 73 3.28 11.51 -8.04
C ASP A 73 3.80 11.83 -6.62
N SER A 74 2.94 12.35 -5.75
CA SER A 74 3.26 12.56 -4.34
C SER A 74 3.53 11.23 -3.60
N TRP A 75 2.80 10.16 -3.93
CA TRP A 75 3.05 8.82 -3.35
C TRP A 75 4.39 8.24 -3.81
N THR A 76 4.69 8.26 -5.10
CA THR A 76 5.96 7.70 -5.61
C THR A 76 7.17 8.48 -5.09
N ASN A 77 7.09 9.81 -5.05
CA ASN A 77 8.22 10.63 -4.67
C ASN A 77 8.41 10.74 -3.15
N GLY A 78 7.34 10.61 -2.36
CA GLY A 78 7.42 10.68 -0.89
C GLY A 78 7.59 9.32 -0.21
N LEU A 79 6.95 8.27 -0.72
CA LEU A 79 6.79 7.03 0.03
C LEU A 79 7.87 5.99 -0.27
N LEU A 80 8.37 5.90 -1.50
CA LEU A 80 9.48 5.02 -1.84
C LEU A 80 10.75 5.31 -1.01
N PRO A 81 11.16 6.59 -0.81
CA PRO A 81 12.27 6.91 0.08
C PRO A 81 12.03 6.47 1.54
N LEU A 82 10.80 6.64 2.05
CA LEU A 82 10.45 6.22 3.42
C LEU A 82 10.51 4.71 3.60
N ILE A 83 10.03 3.92 2.61
CA ILE A 83 10.17 2.46 2.63
C ILE A 83 11.65 2.06 2.66
N SER A 84 12.49 2.72 1.85
CA SER A 84 13.93 2.45 1.81
C SER A 84 14.61 2.71 3.16
N VAL A 85 14.30 3.84 3.80
CA VAL A 85 14.81 4.16 5.15
C VAL A 85 14.34 3.13 6.17
N PHE A 86 13.06 2.73 6.11
CA PHE A 86 12.50 1.74 7.03
C PHE A 86 13.16 0.36 6.87
N LEU A 87 13.36 -0.10 5.63
CA LEU A 87 14.09 -1.34 5.35
C LEU A 87 15.54 -1.27 5.85
N SER A 88 16.21 -0.14 5.66
CA SER A 88 17.56 0.09 6.17
C SER A 88 17.60 -0.09 7.70
N ILE A 89 16.71 0.56 8.45
CA ILE A 89 16.62 0.43 9.91
C ILE A 89 16.43 -1.03 10.34
N ILE A 90 15.53 -1.77 9.69
CA ILE A 90 15.31 -3.20 9.98
C ILE A 90 16.58 -4.00 9.71
N THR A 91 17.23 -3.80 8.56
CA THR A 91 18.46 -4.54 8.23
C THR A 91 19.59 -4.24 9.22
N THR A 92 19.76 -2.97 9.63
CA THR A 92 20.74 -2.59 10.65
C THR A 92 20.47 -3.27 11.99
N LEU A 93 19.20 -3.34 12.42
CA LEU A 93 18.82 -4.03 13.65
C LEU A 93 19.13 -5.53 13.58
N ILE A 94 18.85 -6.19 12.45
CA ILE A 94 19.16 -7.61 12.24
C ILE A 94 20.68 -7.83 12.31
N PHE A 95 21.48 -7.02 11.62
CA PHE A 95 22.94 -7.14 11.66
C PHE A 95 23.52 -6.88 13.05
N SER A 96 22.95 -5.92 13.81
CA SER A 96 23.36 -5.68 15.19
C SER A 96 23.11 -6.89 16.08
N LEU A 97 21.98 -7.58 15.92
CA LEU A 97 21.67 -8.81 16.65
C LEU A 97 22.63 -9.95 16.31
N LEU A 98 22.89 -10.15 15.01
CA LEU A 98 23.85 -11.17 14.55
C LEU A 98 25.25 -10.92 15.12
N ASN A 99 25.67 -9.66 15.23
CA ASN A 99 26.97 -9.31 15.78
C ASN A 99 27.05 -9.59 17.30
N ILE A 100 25.98 -9.31 18.06
CA ILE A 100 25.89 -9.67 19.49
C ILE A 100 26.01 -11.18 19.67
N MET A 101 25.28 -11.97 18.87
CA MET A 101 25.38 -13.44 18.88
C MET A 101 26.79 -13.93 18.57
N HIS A 102 27.43 -13.33 17.55
CA HIS A 102 28.78 -13.71 17.15
C HIS A 102 29.79 -13.42 18.26
N SER A 103 29.72 -12.23 18.86
CA SER A 103 30.56 -11.84 19.99
C SER A 103 30.34 -12.75 21.20
N PHE A 104 29.10 -13.11 21.51
CA PHE A 104 28.78 -14.06 22.58
C PHE A 104 29.43 -15.43 22.33
N ASN A 105 29.31 -15.95 21.11
CA ASN A 105 29.89 -17.25 20.75
C ASN A 105 31.43 -17.25 20.89
N ILE A 106 32.09 -16.15 20.52
CA ILE A 106 33.54 -15.99 20.72
C ILE A 106 33.89 -15.98 22.21
N THR A 107 33.15 -15.24 23.03
CA THR A 107 33.38 -15.17 24.49
C THR A 107 33.20 -16.53 25.17
N ILE A 108 32.17 -17.29 24.80
CA ILE A 108 31.98 -18.68 25.29
C ILE A 108 33.17 -19.55 24.90
N THR A 109 33.62 -19.45 23.64
CA THR A 109 34.74 -20.26 23.11
C THR A 109 36.05 -19.91 23.82
N SER A 110 36.29 -18.64 24.15
CA SER A 110 37.49 -18.22 24.88
C SER A 110 37.46 -18.62 26.35
N ILE A 111 36.29 -18.59 27.01
CA ILE A 111 36.10 -19.15 28.36
C ILE A 111 36.40 -20.66 28.36
N TYR A 112 35.93 -21.40 27.35
CA TYR A 112 36.24 -22.82 27.15
C TYR A 112 37.74 -23.10 27.00
N ALA A 113 38.49 -22.18 26.41
CA ALA A 113 39.93 -22.30 26.20
C ALA A 113 40.77 -21.84 27.41
N GLY A 114 40.20 -21.04 28.33
CA GLY A 114 40.95 -20.27 29.32
C GLY A 114 40.96 -20.82 30.75
N ASN A 115 39.82 -21.24 31.32
CA ASN A 115 39.72 -21.55 32.75
C ASN A 115 38.81 -22.77 33.03
N VAL A 116 39.44 -23.94 33.13
CA VAL A 116 38.76 -25.22 33.41
C VAL A 116 38.33 -25.34 34.90
N GLN A 117 38.90 -24.54 35.82
CA GLN A 117 38.71 -24.70 37.26
C GLN A 117 37.45 -24.03 37.85
N GLU A 118 36.97 -22.92 37.27
CA GLU A 118 35.74 -22.24 37.75
C GLU A 118 34.46 -22.94 37.28
N GLN A 119 34.54 -23.72 36.19
CA GLN A 119 33.41 -24.44 35.58
C GLN A 119 32.87 -25.61 36.42
N PHE A 120 33.63 -26.06 37.43
CA PHE A 120 33.25 -27.19 38.29
C PHE A 120 32.48 -26.79 39.57
N TYR A 121 32.38 -25.49 39.89
CA TYR A 121 31.81 -25.04 41.16
C TYR A 121 30.33 -24.63 41.09
N ASP A 122 29.78 -24.47 39.89
CA ASP A 122 28.39 -24.05 39.72
C ASP A 122 27.76 -24.81 38.54
N GLU A 123 26.93 -25.80 38.86
CA GLU A 123 26.23 -26.68 37.92
C GLU A 123 25.32 -25.90 36.95
N ASN A 124 24.90 -24.69 37.35
CA ASN A 124 24.01 -23.85 36.55
C ASN A 124 24.73 -22.65 35.92
N PHE A 125 26.05 -22.50 36.10
CA PHE A 125 26.82 -21.35 35.61
C PHE A 125 26.50 -20.99 34.15
N TYR A 126 26.44 -22.01 33.27
CA TYR A 126 26.14 -21.81 31.85
C TYR A 126 24.68 -21.50 31.59
N ALA A 127 23.75 -22.11 32.32
CA ALA A 127 22.33 -21.82 32.20
C ALA A 127 22.02 -20.41 32.71
N ASP A 128 22.71 -19.95 33.76
CA ASP A 128 22.59 -18.62 34.33
C ASP A 128 23.27 -17.56 33.46
N LEU A 129 24.45 -17.82 32.90
CA LEU A 129 25.10 -16.91 31.94
C LEU A 129 24.31 -16.80 30.63
N LEU A 130 23.78 -17.92 30.15
CA LEU A 130 22.88 -17.97 28.99
C LEU A 130 21.56 -17.24 29.31
N SER A 131 20.98 -17.49 30.49
CA SER A 131 19.78 -16.83 31.02
C SER A 131 19.99 -15.33 31.12
N GLU A 132 21.04 -14.85 31.79
CA GLU A 132 21.33 -13.44 32.00
C GLU A 132 21.58 -12.70 30.68
N THR A 133 22.20 -13.37 29.70
CA THR A 133 22.41 -12.82 28.35
C THR A 133 21.14 -12.85 27.48
N LEU A 134 20.29 -13.89 27.61
CA LEU A 134 19.01 -13.99 26.88
C LEU A 134 17.87 -13.20 27.54
N SER A 135 17.88 -13.02 28.86
CA SER A 135 16.72 -12.57 29.65
C SER A 135 16.56 -11.07 29.72
N SER A 136 17.63 -10.29 29.54
CA SER A 136 17.52 -8.83 29.61
C SER A 136 17.23 -8.21 28.24
N ASP A 137 18.05 -8.50 27.23
CA ASP A 137 18.14 -7.61 26.07
C ASP A 137 17.78 -8.31 24.75
N MET A 138 18.22 -9.55 24.55
CA MET A 138 18.10 -10.24 23.26
C MET A 138 16.65 -10.62 22.90
N GLY A 139 15.86 -11.06 23.89
CA GLY A 139 14.43 -11.32 23.71
C GLY A 139 13.65 -10.05 23.34
N VAL A 140 14.01 -8.91 23.92
CA VAL A 140 13.40 -7.59 23.63
C VAL A 140 13.73 -7.15 22.21
N TYR A 141 14.97 -7.33 21.76
CA TYR A 141 15.36 -7.02 20.38
C TYR A 141 14.67 -7.93 19.35
N CYS A 142 14.60 -9.24 19.60
CA CYS A 142 13.88 -10.17 18.72
C CYS A 142 12.39 -9.82 18.61
N LEU A 143 11.72 -9.57 19.75
CA LEU A 143 10.33 -9.11 19.75
C LEU A 143 10.18 -7.76 19.03
N GLY A 144 11.11 -6.82 19.23
CA GLY A 144 11.15 -5.54 18.54
C GLY A 144 11.24 -5.68 17.02
N VAL A 145 12.12 -6.55 16.51
CA VAL A 145 12.25 -6.82 15.07
C VAL A 145 10.98 -7.45 14.50
N ILE A 146 10.37 -8.41 15.21
CA ILE A 146 9.11 -9.03 14.78
C ILE A 146 7.98 -7.99 14.71
N LEU A 147 7.85 -7.13 15.74
CA LEU A 147 6.84 -6.07 15.77
C LEU A 147 7.05 -5.04 14.65
N LEU A 148 8.31 -4.62 14.41
CA LEU A 148 8.64 -3.71 13.31
C LEU A 148 8.35 -4.34 11.94
N ALA A 149 8.66 -5.62 11.75
CA ALA A 149 8.35 -6.33 10.51
C ALA A 149 6.83 -6.40 10.26
N LEU A 150 6.05 -6.77 11.28
CA LEU A 150 4.57 -6.78 11.20
C LEU A 150 4.00 -5.41 10.88
N LEU A 151 4.51 -4.37 11.54
CA LEU A 151 4.08 -2.98 11.31
C LEU A 151 4.42 -2.54 9.87
N GLY A 152 5.59 -2.92 9.37
CA GLY A 152 5.99 -2.72 7.97
C GLY A 152 5.05 -3.39 6.97
N ILE A 153 4.68 -4.65 7.21
CA ILE A 153 3.74 -5.41 6.36
C ILE A 153 2.36 -4.72 6.33
N ILE A 154 1.84 -4.29 7.49
CA ILE A 154 0.55 -3.60 7.59
C ILE A 154 0.57 -2.29 6.79
N ILE A 155 1.62 -1.49 6.96
CA ILE A 155 1.78 -0.22 6.24
C ILE A 155 1.86 -0.49 4.73
N PHE A 156 2.71 -1.43 4.31
CA PHE A 156 2.90 -1.78 2.91
C PHE A 156 1.61 -2.28 2.24
N SER A 157 0.85 -3.15 2.91
CA SER A 157 -0.43 -3.64 2.43
C SER A 157 -1.44 -2.51 2.26
N ASN A 158 -1.56 -1.62 3.25
CA ASN A 158 -2.46 -0.46 3.20
C ASN A 158 -2.12 0.49 2.05
N ILE A 159 -0.83 0.73 1.80
CA ILE A 159 -0.36 1.57 0.71
C ILE A 159 -0.66 0.92 -0.64
N THR A 160 -0.32 -0.36 -0.79
CA THR A 160 -0.55 -1.13 -2.03
C THR A 160 -2.03 -1.12 -2.41
N ASN A 161 -2.91 -1.34 -1.43
CA ASN A 161 -4.36 -1.27 -1.64
C ASN A 161 -4.82 0.13 -2.07
N LYS A 162 -4.30 1.20 -1.46
CA LYS A 162 -4.61 2.59 -1.86
C LYS A 162 -4.12 2.91 -3.27
N ILE A 163 -2.91 2.45 -3.64
CA ILE A 163 -2.35 2.64 -4.98
C ILE A 163 -3.21 1.94 -6.03
N SER A 164 -3.53 0.66 -5.79
CA SER A 164 -4.37 -0.13 -6.68
C SER A 164 -5.71 0.55 -6.93
N LEU A 165 -6.40 0.98 -5.86
CA LEU A 165 -7.68 1.66 -5.95
C LEU A 165 -7.58 3.01 -6.69
N ASN A 166 -6.53 3.80 -6.45
CA ASN A 166 -6.33 5.05 -7.19
C ASN A 166 -6.04 4.79 -8.67
N LYS A 167 -5.30 3.73 -9.00
CA LYS A 167 -5.04 3.33 -10.39
C LYS A 167 -6.32 2.92 -11.11
N GLN A 168 -7.19 2.15 -10.47
CA GLN A 168 -8.50 1.81 -11.00
C GLN A 168 -9.36 3.06 -11.26
N LYS A 169 -9.38 4.01 -10.32
CA LYS A 169 -10.08 5.28 -10.52
C LYS A 169 -9.53 6.07 -11.70
N TYR A 170 -8.20 6.10 -11.87
CA TYR A 170 -7.56 6.78 -12.98
C TYR A 170 -8.04 6.22 -14.32
N TYR A 171 -7.98 4.90 -14.51
CA TYR A 171 -8.45 4.26 -15.75
C TYR A 171 -9.94 4.46 -15.99
N PHE A 172 -10.76 4.35 -14.94
CA PHE A 172 -12.18 4.67 -15.01
C PHE A 172 -12.44 6.07 -15.60
N TYR A 173 -11.70 7.09 -15.16
CA TYR A 173 -11.85 8.44 -15.73
C TYR A 173 -11.31 8.55 -17.15
N CYS A 174 -10.21 7.85 -17.48
CA CYS A 174 -9.69 7.81 -18.86
C CYS A 174 -10.71 7.24 -19.84
N ASP A 175 -11.33 6.11 -19.49
CA ASP A 175 -12.33 5.45 -20.33
C ASP A 175 -13.57 6.34 -20.51
N TYR A 176 -14.05 6.97 -19.43
CA TYR A 176 -15.13 7.96 -19.50
C TYR A 176 -14.78 9.13 -20.42
N ILE A 177 -13.58 9.71 -20.27
CA ILE A 177 -13.11 10.82 -21.10
C ILE A 177 -13.09 10.41 -22.59
N GLU A 178 -12.59 9.21 -22.89
CA GLU A 178 -12.55 8.70 -24.27
C GLU A 178 -13.96 8.55 -24.85
N ILE A 179 -14.90 7.99 -24.08
CA ILE A 179 -16.28 7.82 -24.53
C ILE A 179 -16.96 9.18 -24.76
N ILE A 180 -16.81 10.14 -23.83
CA ILE A 180 -17.41 11.47 -23.99
C ILE A 180 -16.80 12.22 -25.17
N ASN A 181 -15.49 12.10 -25.43
CA ASN A 181 -14.87 12.66 -26.63
C ASN A 181 -15.49 12.08 -27.91
N LYS A 182 -15.69 10.76 -27.99
CA LYS A 182 -16.34 10.11 -29.14
C LYS A 182 -17.79 10.56 -29.37
N ILE A 183 -18.47 11.06 -28.34
CA ILE A 183 -19.84 11.61 -28.45
C ILE A 183 -19.81 13.07 -28.95
N LEU A 184 -18.72 13.79 -28.68
CA LEU A 184 -18.53 15.19 -29.05
C LEU A 184 -18.01 15.39 -30.48
N ASP A 185 -17.31 14.38 -31.00
CA ASP A 185 -16.86 14.26 -32.40
C ASP A 185 -18.04 14.09 -33.37
#